data_AF-A0A560MI41-F1
#
_entry.id   AF-A0A560MI41-F1
#
_cell.length_a   1.000
_cell.length_b   1.000
_cell.length_c   1.000
_cell.angle_alpha   90.00
_cell.angle_beta   90.00
_cell.angle_gamma   90.00
#
_symmetry.space_group_name_H-M   'P 1'
#
loop_
_entity.id
_entity.type
_entity.pdbx_description
1 polymer ?
#
loop_
_entity_poly.entity_id
_entity_poly.type
_entity_poly.pdbx_seq_one_letter_code
_entity_poly.pdbx_strand_id
1 'polypeptide(L)'
;MKLLKCRFLLIALACLLWISRCMADKLTVTVSTVMATYDKQTGKPVVYVIFPQASYEPLLKWSQNNVGKTVELLINGQVVHRTMLKEPLYDRKLVFSEPDWTDLAEANALRRQFVKSPHGQVELRSSSQSN
;
A
#
# COMPACT_ATOMS: atom_id res chain seq x y z
N MET A 1 32.81 -36.39 19.85
CA MET A 1 32.86 -35.02 19.27
C MET A 1 31.82 -34.78 18.14
N LYS A 2 30.59 -35.32 18.22
CA LYS A 2 29.53 -35.08 17.20
C LYS A 2 28.38 -34.20 17.71
N LEU A 3 28.22 -34.06 19.04
CA LEU A 3 27.09 -33.34 19.65
C LEU A 3 27.20 -31.80 19.62
N LEU A 4 28.42 -31.23 19.57
CA LEU A 4 28.59 -29.76 19.56
C LEU A 4 28.20 -29.12 18.22
N LYS A 5 28.37 -29.83 17.10
CA LYS A 5 28.12 -29.28 15.74
C LYS A 5 26.62 -29.05 15.46
N CYS A 6 25.72 -29.87 16.03
CA CYS A 6 24.28 -29.69 15.84
C CYS A 6 23.71 -28.44 16.53
N ARG A 7 24.30 -28.01 17.66
CA ARG A 7 23.81 -26.83 18.39
C ARG A 7 24.13 -25.52 17.66
N PHE A 8 25.30 -25.41 17.03
CA PHE A 8 25.65 -24.24 16.24
C PHE A 8 24.81 -24.11 14.96
N LEU A 9 24.41 -25.24 14.35
CA LEU A 9 23.58 -25.23 13.15
C LEU A 9 22.15 -24.74 13.43
N LEU A 10 21.57 -25.12 14.58
CA LEU A 10 20.24 -24.67 14.99
C LEU A 10 20.20 -23.17 15.34
N ILE A 11 21.27 -22.64 15.95
CA ILE A 11 21.38 -21.20 16.27
C ILE A 11 21.52 -20.36 15.00
N ALA A 12 22.30 -20.82 14.02
CA ALA A 12 22.43 -20.13 12.73
C ALA A 12 21.11 -20.07 11.96
N LEU A 13 20.33 -21.16 11.95
CA LEU A 13 19.02 -21.22 11.29
C LEU A 13 17.99 -20.29 11.95
N ALA A 14 18.03 -20.16 13.28
CA ALA A 14 17.17 -19.24 14.02
C ALA A 14 17.47 -17.77 13.70
N CYS A 15 18.75 -17.41 13.53
CA CYS A 15 19.14 -16.05 13.12
C CYS A 15 18.70 -15.72 11.69
N LEU A 16 18.75 -16.68 10.76
CA LEU A 16 18.30 -16.49 9.37
C LEU A 16 16.79 -16.23 9.25
N LEU A 17 15.98 -16.81 10.15
CA LEU A 17 14.54 -16.57 10.18
C LEU A 17 14.15 -15.20 10.76
N TRP A 18 15.04 -14.55 11.53
CA TRP A 18 14.77 -13.22 12.10
C TRP A 18 15.00 -12.06 11.14
N ILE A 19 15.85 -12.20 10.12
CA ILE A 19 16.20 -11.10 9.21
C ILE A 19 15.10 -10.83 8.17
N SER A 20 14.19 -11.78 7.92
CA SER A 20 13.13 -11.64 6.90
C SER A 20 11.98 -10.69 7.26
N ARG A 21 11.95 -10.10 8.46
CA ARG A 21 10.87 -9.19 8.84
C ARG A 21 10.99 -7.76 8.31
N CYS A 22 12.13 -7.35 7.74
CA CYS A 22 12.38 -5.95 7.40
C CYS A 22 11.90 -5.47 6.01
N MET A 23 11.26 -6.32 5.20
CA MET A 23 10.80 -5.94 3.85
C MET A 23 9.28 -5.90 3.66
N ALA A 24 8.49 -6.14 4.71
CA ALA A 24 7.03 -6.27 4.58
C ALA A 24 6.28 -4.93 4.43
N ASP A 25 6.95 -3.80 4.63
CA ASP A 25 6.27 -2.50 4.72
C ASP A 25 6.11 -1.78 3.38
N LYS A 26 6.71 -2.28 2.28
CA LYS A 26 6.56 -1.69 0.95
C LYS A 26 6.06 -2.68 -0.10
N LEU A 27 5.20 -2.20 -1.00
CA LEU A 27 4.67 -2.95 -2.13
C LEU A 27 4.61 -2.06 -3.37
N THR A 28 5.32 -2.45 -4.43
CA THR A 28 5.20 -1.82 -5.76
C THR A 28 4.16 -2.56 -6.59
N VAL A 29 3.15 -1.84 -7.07
CA VAL A 29 2.05 -2.40 -7.88
C VAL A 29 1.73 -1.49 -9.05
N THR A 30 1.31 -2.08 -10.16
CA THR A 30 0.79 -1.34 -11.32
C THR A 30 -0.66 -0.95 -11.07
N VAL A 31 -1.03 0.26 -11.45
CA VAL A 31 -2.41 0.74 -11.42
C VAL A 31 -3.05 0.55 -12.79
N SER A 32 -4.24 -0.05 -12.81
CA SER A 32 -5.01 -0.25 -14.05
C SER A 32 -5.87 0.96 -14.37
N THR A 33 -6.52 1.56 -13.37
CA THR A 33 -7.43 2.68 -13.57
C THR A 33 -7.43 3.61 -12.36
N VAL A 34 -7.46 4.91 -12.62
CA VAL A 34 -7.67 5.94 -11.59
C VAL A 34 -8.82 6.84 -12.01
N MET A 35 -9.83 6.95 -11.15
CA MET A 35 -11.03 7.72 -11.41
C MET A 35 -11.31 8.67 -10.24
N ALA A 36 -11.47 9.95 -10.55
CA ALA A 36 -11.99 10.93 -9.60
C ALA A 36 -13.50 11.08 -9.86
N THR A 37 -14.31 10.95 -8.82
CA THR A 37 -15.78 11.10 -8.92
C THR A 37 -16.35 11.57 -7.58
N TYR A 38 -17.66 11.77 -7.51
CA TYR A 38 -18.35 11.94 -6.24
C TYR A 38 -18.79 10.58 -5.70
N ASP A 39 -18.55 10.35 -4.41
CA ASP A 39 -19.12 9.23 -3.69
C ASP A 39 -20.64 9.40 -3.60
N LYS A 40 -21.39 8.36 -3.99
CA LYS A 40 -22.85 8.45 -4.12
C LYS A 40 -23.57 8.55 -2.78
N GLN A 41 -22.94 8.10 -1.69
CA GLN A 41 -23.56 8.09 -0.37
C GLN A 41 -23.33 9.41 0.36
N THR A 42 -22.10 9.92 0.29
CA THR A 42 -21.67 11.10 1.03
C THR A 42 -21.72 12.39 0.20
N GLY A 43 -21.83 12.27 -1.13
CA GLY A 43 -21.71 13.41 -2.05
C GLY A 43 -20.31 14.02 -2.09
N LYS A 44 -19.31 13.39 -1.45
CA LYS A 44 -17.95 13.93 -1.34
C LYS A 44 -17.08 13.52 -2.52
N PRO A 45 -16.13 14.36 -2.95
CA PRO A 45 -15.12 13.97 -3.93
C PRO A 45 -14.29 12.78 -3.42
N VAL A 46 -14.08 11.79 -4.28
CA VAL A 46 -13.27 10.61 -4.01
C VAL A 46 -12.41 10.24 -5.22
N VAL A 47 -11.27 9.62 -4.95
CA VAL A 47 -10.42 9.01 -5.98
C VAL A 47 -10.39 7.50 -5.77
N TYR A 48 -10.81 6.78 -6.80
CA TYR A 48 -10.71 5.34 -6.90
C TYR A 48 -9.45 4.94 -7.66
N VAL A 49 -8.63 4.11 -7.03
CA VAL A 49 -7.47 3.47 -7.65
C VAL A 49 -7.74 1.99 -7.75
N ILE A 50 -7.79 1.48 -8.98
CA ILE A 50 -8.10 0.09 -9.28
C ILE A 50 -6.84 -0.60 -9.78
N PHE A 51 -6.49 -1.72 -9.15
CA PHE A 51 -5.33 -2.54 -9.48
C PHE A 51 -5.73 -3.68 -10.43
N PRO A 52 -4.83 -4.11 -11.34
CA PRO A 52 -5.10 -5.22 -12.23
C PRO A 52 -5.23 -6.53 -11.45
N GLN A 53 -5.89 -7.54 -12.03
CA GLN A 53 -6.03 -8.88 -11.44
C GLN A 53 -4.68 -9.49 -11.01
N ALA A 54 -3.63 -9.25 -11.80
CA ALA A 54 -2.28 -9.76 -11.51
C ALA A 54 -1.72 -9.27 -10.16
N SER A 55 -2.21 -8.13 -9.65
CA SER A 55 -1.76 -7.57 -8.37
C SER A 55 -2.61 -8.02 -7.18
N TYR A 56 -3.64 -8.86 -7.38
CA TYR A 56 -4.59 -9.24 -6.33
C TYR A 56 -3.92 -9.90 -5.12
N GLU A 57 -3.26 -11.04 -5.32
CA GLU A 57 -2.60 -11.80 -4.26
C GLU A 57 -1.57 -11.00 -3.46
N PRO A 58 -0.59 -10.31 -4.09
CA PRO A 58 0.38 -9.53 -3.34
C PRO A 58 -0.26 -8.34 -2.62
N LEU A 59 -1.25 -7.68 -3.22
CA LEU A 59 -1.96 -6.57 -2.59
C LEU A 59 -2.80 -7.02 -1.39
N LEU A 60 -3.51 -8.15 -1.52
CA LEU A 60 -4.30 -8.72 -0.44
C LEU A 60 -3.39 -9.10 0.73
N LYS A 61 -2.32 -9.87 0.47
CA LYS A 61 -1.36 -10.28 1.49
C LYS A 61 -0.71 -9.08 2.17
N TRP A 62 -0.31 -8.06 1.42
CA TRP A 62 0.27 -6.85 1.99
C TRP A 62 -0.76 -6.08 2.82
N SER A 63 -1.98 -5.89 2.32
CA SER A 63 -3.02 -5.13 3.03
C SER A 63 -3.43 -5.79 4.35
N GLN A 64 -3.55 -7.12 4.39
CA GLN A 64 -3.82 -7.88 5.62
C GLN A 64 -2.80 -7.62 6.73
N ASN A 65 -1.53 -7.46 6.38
CA ASN A 65 -0.46 -7.19 7.34
C ASN A 65 -0.34 -5.71 7.76
N ASN A 66 -1.11 -4.82 7.13
CA ASN A 66 -1.00 -3.38 7.31
C ASN A 66 -2.33 -2.70 7.68
N VAL A 67 -3.38 -3.48 7.97
CA VAL A 67 -4.63 -2.95 8.53
C VAL A 67 -4.32 -2.20 9.83
N GLY A 68 -4.95 -1.03 10.00
CA GLY A 68 -4.75 -0.12 11.13
C GLY A 68 -3.50 0.76 11.03
N LYS A 69 -2.66 0.59 10.01
CA LYS A 69 -1.49 1.44 9.78
C LYS A 69 -1.81 2.59 8.83
N THR A 70 -1.02 3.66 8.93
CA THR A 70 -0.99 4.69 7.88
C THR A 70 -0.28 4.12 6.66
N VAL A 71 -0.92 4.24 5.51
CA VAL A 71 -0.40 3.87 4.21
C VAL A 71 -0.08 5.16 3.46
N GLU A 72 1.19 5.29 3.10
CA GLU A 72 1.67 6.28 2.17
C GLU A 72 1.60 5.70 0.77
N LEU A 73 0.99 6.45 -0.14
CA LEU A 73 1.04 6.18 -1.56
C LEU A 73 2.15 7.04 -2.16
N LEU A 74 3.06 6.41 -2.87
CA LEU A 74 4.19 7.05 -3.51
C LEU A 74 4.14 6.88 -5.03
N ILE A 75 4.44 7.97 -5.72
CA ILE A 75 4.65 8.03 -7.16
C ILE A 75 6.05 8.57 -7.38
N ASN A 76 6.90 7.84 -8.11
CA ASN A 76 8.32 8.19 -8.32
C ASN A 76 9.08 8.45 -7.00
N GLY A 77 8.77 7.69 -5.94
CA GLY A 77 9.39 7.84 -4.62
C GLY A 77 8.91 9.05 -3.80
N GLN A 78 8.00 9.88 -4.33
CA GLN A 78 7.40 10.98 -3.60
C GLN A 78 6.04 10.57 -3.04
N VAL A 79 5.78 10.84 -1.75
CA VAL A 79 4.47 10.64 -1.13
C VAL A 79 3.48 11.62 -1.75
N VAL A 80 2.45 11.08 -2.41
CA VAL A 80 1.37 11.87 -3.04
C VAL A 80 0.10 11.90 -2.21
N HIS A 81 -0.10 10.89 -1.35
CA HIS A 81 -1.25 10.80 -0.48
C HIS A 81 -0.97 9.88 0.72
N ARG A 82 -1.69 10.09 1.82
CA ARG A 82 -1.61 9.26 3.03
C ARG A 82 -3.02 8.91 3.49
N THR A 83 -3.26 7.66 3.83
CA THR A 83 -4.55 7.23 4.39
C THR A 83 -4.38 6.10 5.38
N MET A 84 -5.29 5.97 6.33
CA MET A 84 -5.30 4.82 7.22
C MET A 84 -5.98 3.63 6.53
N LEU A 85 -5.30 2.49 6.47
CA LEU A 85 -5.88 1.28 5.90
C LEU A 85 -6.85 0.65 6.92
N LYS A 86 -8.15 0.79 6.69
CA LYS A 86 -9.18 0.32 7.62
C LYS A 86 -9.49 -1.18 7.49
N GLU A 87 -9.31 -1.74 6.31
CA GLU A 87 -9.64 -3.12 6.00
C GLU A 87 -8.69 -3.69 4.92
N PRO A 88 -8.56 -5.02 4.81
CA PRO A 88 -7.84 -5.63 3.72
C PRO A 88 -8.48 -5.33 2.36
N LEU A 89 -7.67 -5.26 1.31
CA LEU A 89 -8.10 -4.85 -0.03
C LEU A 89 -8.60 -6.04 -0.86
N TYR A 90 -9.77 -6.56 -0.51
CA TYR A 90 -10.41 -7.66 -1.24
C TYR A 90 -10.83 -7.29 -2.66
N ASP A 91 -11.23 -6.04 -2.90
CA ASP A 91 -11.77 -5.62 -4.20
C ASP A 91 -10.73 -5.07 -5.18
N ARG A 92 -9.42 -5.19 -4.86
CA ARG A 92 -8.32 -4.59 -5.64
C ARG A 92 -8.50 -3.09 -5.87
N LYS A 93 -9.12 -2.42 -4.92
CA LYS A 93 -9.51 -1.02 -5.04
C LYS A 93 -9.10 -0.28 -3.78
N LEU A 94 -8.40 0.83 -3.96
CA LEU A 94 -8.17 1.82 -2.92
C LEU A 94 -9.07 3.02 -3.16
N VAL A 95 -9.62 3.55 -2.08
CA VAL A 95 -10.45 4.76 -2.08
C VAL A 95 -9.74 5.83 -1.28
N PHE A 96 -9.56 6.97 -1.89
CA PHE A 96 -9.03 8.15 -1.24
C PHE A 96 -10.10 9.23 -1.18
N SER A 97 -10.22 9.85 -0.01
CA SER A 97 -11.14 10.93 0.27
C SER A 97 -10.51 11.77 1.35
N GLU A 98 -10.49 13.09 1.18
CA GLU A 98 -10.03 14.00 2.22
C GLU A 98 -11.19 14.84 2.76
N PRO A 99 -11.18 15.22 4.05
CA PRO A 99 -12.23 16.05 4.62
C PRO A 99 -12.31 17.45 4.01
N ASP A 100 -11.19 17.96 3.49
CA ASP A 100 -11.04 19.30 2.92
C ASP A 100 -11.37 19.36 1.42
N TRP A 101 -11.58 18.22 0.75
CA TRP A 101 -12.02 18.20 -0.64
C TRP A 101 -13.46 18.66 -0.74
N THR A 102 -13.65 19.89 -1.21
CA THR A 102 -14.97 20.49 -1.42
C THR A 102 -15.52 20.24 -2.81
N ASP A 103 -14.65 20.04 -3.81
CA ASP A 103 -15.08 19.80 -5.18
C ASP A 103 -14.20 18.77 -5.91
N LEU A 104 -14.52 18.51 -7.18
CA LEU A 104 -13.85 17.47 -7.95
C LEU A 104 -12.46 17.89 -8.44
N ALA A 105 -12.07 19.16 -8.33
CA ALA A 105 -10.80 19.68 -8.80
C ALA A 105 -9.63 19.08 -8.00
N GLU A 106 -9.75 18.95 -6.68
CA GLU A 106 -8.72 18.36 -5.81
C GLU A 106 -8.55 16.87 -6.11
N ALA A 107 -9.66 16.12 -6.18
CA ALA A 107 -9.65 14.71 -6.55
C ALA A 107 -9.03 14.51 -7.96
N ASN A 108 -9.34 15.40 -8.91
CA ASN A 108 -8.72 15.38 -10.24
C ASN A 108 -7.23 15.77 -10.22
N ALA A 109 -6.80 16.65 -9.32
CA ALA A 109 -5.39 16.97 -9.15
C ALA A 109 -4.61 15.73 -8.73
N LEU A 110 -5.11 14.97 -7.75
CA LEU A 110 -4.52 13.70 -7.34
C LEU A 110 -4.54 12.68 -8.50
N ARG A 111 -5.68 12.47 -9.17
CA ARG A 111 -5.79 11.58 -10.35
C ARG A 111 -4.74 11.91 -11.42
N ARG A 112 -4.50 13.20 -11.70
CA ARG A 112 -3.51 13.65 -12.68
C ARG A 112 -2.08 13.26 -12.31
N GLN A 113 -1.76 13.13 -11.01
CA GLN A 113 -0.44 12.66 -10.58
C GLN A 113 -0.20 11.20 -10.96
N PHE A 114 -1.23 10.34 -10.86
CA PHE A 114 -1.13 8.94 -11.31
C PHE A 114 -0.92 8.81 -12.81
N VAL A 115 -1.62 9.63 -13.61
CA VAL A 115 -1.47 9.61 -15.08
C VAL A 115 -0.04 9.99 -15.49
N LYS A 116 0.63 10.82 -14.70
CA LYS A 116 2.03 11.21 -14.92
C LYS A 116 3.03 10.15 -14.43
N SER A 117 2.58 9.09 -13.76
CA SER A 117 3.48 8.03 -13.29
C SER A 117 4.00 7.21 -14.48
N PRO A 118 5.32 7.06 -14.65
CA PRO A 118 5.89 6.17 -15.66
C PRO A 118 5.40 4.74 -15.42
N HIS A 119 4.82 4.14 -16.47
CA HIS A 119 4.26 2.79 -16.47
C HIS A 119 3.08 2.55 -15.50
N GLY A 120 2.49 3.60 -14.92
CA GLY A 120 1.38 3.47 -13.98
C GLY A 120 1.75 2.74 -12.69
N GLN A 121 3.04 2.64 -12.36
CA GLN A 121 3.48 2.01 -11.12
C GLN A 121 3.31 2.97 -9.94
N VAL A 122 2.94 2.40 -8.79
CA VAL A 122 2.88 3.09 -7.52
C VAL A 122 3.50 2.22 -6.44
N GLU A 123 4.05 2.87 -5.43
CA GLU A 123 4.52 2.20 -4.23
C GLU A 123 3.55 2.48 -3.08
N LEU A 124 3.15 1.43 -2.38
CA LEU A 124 2.42 1.49 -1.14
C LEU A 124 3.41 1.22 -0.01
N ARG A 125 3.57 2.18 0.89
CA ARG A 125 4.44 2.05 2.06
C ARG A 125 3.61 2.21 3.31
N SER A 126 3.65 1.24 4.22
CA SER A 126 3.09 1.43 5.54
C SER A 126 4.10 2.19 6.40
N SER A 127 3.63 3.20 7.12
CA SER A 127 4.38 3.80 8.21
C SER A 127 3.74 3.36 9.52
N SER A 128 4.56 2.85 10.43
CA SER A 128 4.18 2.81 11.84
C SER A 128 4.10 4.27 12.28
N GLN A 129 2.96 4.68 12.81
CA GLN A 129 2.85 5.98 13.45
C GLN A 129 3.87 5.97 14.60
N SER A 130 4.99 6.66 14.43
CA SER A 130 5.86 6.98 15.56
C SER A 130 5.02 7.86 16.47
N ASN A 131 4.64 7.33 17.62
CA ASN A 131 4.25 8.18 18.75
C ASN A 131 5.42 9.08 19.14
#